data_AF-A0A370HEL7-F1
#
_entry.id   AF-A0A370HEL7-F1
#
_cell.length_a   1.000
_cell.length_b   1.000
_cell.length_c   1.000
_cell.angle_alpha   90.00
_cell.angle_beta   90.00
_cell.angle_gamma   90.00
#
_symmetry.space_group_name_H-M   'P 1'
#
loop_
_entity.id
_entity.type
_entity.pdbx_description
1 polymer ?
#
loop_
_entity_poly.entity_id
_entity_poly.type
_entity_poly.pdbx_seq_one_letter_code
_entity_poly.pdbx_strand_id
1 'polypeptide(L)'
;MAAVVTAPLAAAVVATVYRFPVPFGDYARGLSEAGNAAFASVFYLILGGVMVLALGGTVAGWLVQRTAGTDSARVGWACAGAGFAVALLGALALATLEFFVGPW
;
A
#
# COMPACT_ATOMS: atom_id res chain seq x y z
N MET A 1 1.22 -5.52 -10.17
CA MET A 1 2.61 -5.13 -9.83
C MET A 1 2.72 -3.74 -9.23
N ALA A 2 2.12 -2.69 -9.81
CA ALA A 2 2.18 -1.32 -9.28
C ALA A 2 1.85 -1.24 -7.78
N ALA A 3 0.81 -1.92 -7.30
CA ALA A 3 0.44 -1.96 -5.87
C ALA A 3 1.58 -2.49 -4.97
N VAL A 4 2.26 -3.56 -5.38
CA VAL A 4 3.37 -4.15 -4.59
C VAL A 4 4.59 -3.23 -4.61
N VAL A 5 4.96 -2.73 -5.80
CA VAL A 5 6.14 -1.87 -5.98
C VAL A 5 6.00 -0.54 -5.24
N THR A 6 4.78 -0.01 -5.17
CA THR A 6 4.52 1.28 -4.52
C THR A 6 4.10 1.16 -3.05
N ALA A 7 4.07 -0.05 -2.49
CA ALA A 7 3.72 -0.26 -1.08
C ALA A 7 4.65 0.46 -0.09
N PRO A 8 5.99 0.53 -0.30
CA PRO A 8 6.86 1.33 0.56
C PRO A 8 6.53 2.83 0.52
N LEU A 9 6.20 3.36 -0.66
CA LEU A 9 5.77 4.74 -0.81
C LEU A 9 4.43 4.99 -0.11
N ALA A 10 3.47 4.06 -0.25
CA ALA A 10 2.18 4.15 0.41
C ALA A 10 2.32 4.12 1.94
N ALA A 11 3.18 3.26 2.48
CA ALA A 11 3.48 3.20 3.91
C ALA A 11 4.12 4.50 4.42
N ALA A 12 5.08 5.07 3.67
CA ALA A 12 5.66 6.37 3.98
C ALA A 12 4.62 7.49 4.04
N VAL A 13 3.69 7.52 3.07
CA VAL A 13 2.58 8.48 3.05
C VAL A 13 1.68 8.30 4.28
N VAL A 14 1.29 7.06 4.59
CA VAL A 14 0.44 6.76 5.76
C VAL A 14 1.13 7.14 7.07
N ALA A 15 2.42 6.88 7.23
CA ALA A 15 3.19 7.30 8.42
C ALA A 15 3.30 8.81 8.54
N THR A 16 3.42 9.52 7.41
CA THR A 16 3.50 10.99 7.39
C THR A 16 2.20 11.63 7.87
N VAL A 17 1.04 11.06 7.50
CA VAL A 17 -0.29 11.65 7.81
C VAL A 17 -0.90 11.08 9.08
N TYR A 18 -0.59 9.84 9.45
CA TYR A 18 -1.21 9.14 10.57
C TYR A 18 -0.17 8.39 11.42
N ARG A 19 0.01 7.09 11.15
CA ARG A 19 1.00 6.22 11.79
C ARG A 19 1.12 4.93 11.00
N PHE A 20 2.27 4.29 11.07
CA PHE A 20 2.48 2.98 10.46
C PHE A 20 3.19 2.05 11.44
N PRO A 21 2.74 0.79 11.59
CA PRO A 21 3.35 -0.15 12.53
C PRO A 21 4.75 -0.52 12.05
N VAL A 22 5.72 -0.50 12.97
CA VAL A 22 7.09 -0.97 12.70
C VAL A 22 7.26 -2.32 13.39
N PRO A 23 7.70 -3.37 12.67
CA PRO A 23 7.95 -4.67 13.29
C PRO A 23 8.91 -4.54 14.47
N PHE A 24 8.53 -5.11 15.61
CA PHE A 24 9.34 -5.12 16.84
C PHE A 24 9.64 -3.74 17.43
N GLY A 25 8.86 -2.71 17.09
CA GLY A 25 9.05 -1.35 17.58
C GLY A 25 7.75 -0.58 17.71
N ASP A 26 7.89 0.72 17.97
CA ASP A 26 6.75 1.64 18.05
C ASP A 26 6.25 2.05 16.66
N TYR A 27 5.09 2.71 16.63
CA TYR A 27 4.54 3.27 15.40
C TYR A 27 5.41 4.41 14.84
N ALA A 28 5.79 4.29 13.57
CA ALA A 28 6.37 5.38 12.79
C ALA A 28 5.32 6.48 12.57
N ARG A 29 5.65 7.74 12.93
CA ARG A 29 4.79 8.91 12.73
C ARG A 29 5.58 10.13 12.27
N GLY A 30 5.03 10.86 11.30
CA GLY A 30 5.61 12.09 10.78
C GLY A 30 6.65 11.87 9.68
N LEU A 31 7.11 12.97 9.08
CA LEU A 31 7.97 12.96 7.90
C LEU A 31 9.35 12.33 8.17
N SER A 32 9.90 12.50 9.38
CA SER A 32 11.19 11.92 9.77
C SER A 32 11.17 10.40 9.79
N GLU A 33 10.01 9.80 10.09
CA GLU A 33 9.83 8.35 10.20
C GLU A 33 9.29 7.71 8.90
N ALA A 34 9.08 8.51 7.84
CA ALA A 34 8.56 8.03 6.57
C ALA A 34 9.46 6.94 5.94
N GLY A 35 10.78 7.08 6.09
CA GLY A 35 11.74 6.06 5.67
C GLY A 35 11.61 4.75 6.45
N ASN A 36 11.48 4.83 7.78
CA ASN A 36 11.28 3.66 8.64
C ASN A 36 9.99 2.92 8.26
N ALA A 37 8.90 3.65 7.99
CA ALA A 37 7.65 3.05 7.52
C ALA A 37 7.78 2.37 6.15
N ALA A 38 8.52 2.98 5.22
CA ALA A 38 8.79 2.37 3.92
C ALA A 38 9.54 1.02 4.07
N PHE A 39 10.58 0.95 4.90
CA PHE A 39 11.31 -0.30 5.17
C PHE A 39 10.46 -1.31 5.94
N ALA A 40 9.70 -0.88 6.95
CA ALA A 40 8.76 -1.72 7.68
C ALA A 40 7.74 -2.38 6.75
N SER A 41 7.25 -1.67 5.73
CA SER A 41 6.32 -2.24 4.75
C SER A 41 6.89 -3.47 4.03
N VAL A 42 8.20 -3.52 3.78
CA VAL A 42 8.86 -4.65 3.11
C VAL A 42 8.74 -5.92 3.93
N PHE A 43 8.83 -5.81 5.26
CA PHE A 43 8.60 -6.94 6.15
C PHE A 43 7.18 -7.51 5.99
N TYR A 44 6.16 -6.65 5.95
CA TYR A 44 4.76 -7.08 5.73
C TYR A 44 4.51 -7.63 4.33
N LEU A 45 5.22 -7.11 3.31
CA LEU A 45 5.18 -7.69 1.96
C LEU A 45 5.67 -9.14 1.98
N ILE A 46 6.82 -9.40 2.62
CA ILE A 46 7.41 -10.74 2.74
C ILE A 46 6.49 -11.68 3.54
N LEU A 47 5.85 -11.20 4.60
CA LEU A 47 4.89 -11.99 5.40
C LEU A 47 3.58 -12.36 4.68
N GLY A 48 3.40 -11.93 3.43
CA GLY A 48 2.23 -12.29 2.62
C GLY A 48 1.51 -11.08 2.01
N GLY A 49 1.91 -9.86 2.35
CA GLY A 49 1.35 -8.62 1.78
C GLY A 49 1.47 -8.58 0.24
N VAL A 50 2.48 -9.22 -0.34
CA VAL A 50 2.59 -9.36 -1.81
C VAL A 50 1.34 -10.01 -2.40
N MET A 51 0.84 -11.10 -1.81
CA MET A 51 -0.33 -11.82 -2.32
C MET A 51 -1.58 -10.93 -2.25
N VAL A 52 -1.80 -10.28 -1.10
CA VAL A 52 -2.96 -9.40 -0.88
C VAL A 52 -2.97 -8.23 -1.87
N LEU A 53 -1.83 -7.54 -2.03
CA LEU A 53 -1.72 -6.41 -2.95
C LEU A 53 -1.73 -6.84 -4.42
N ALA A 54 -1.22 -8.02 -4.76
CA ALA A 54 -1.30 -8.56 -6.11
C ALA A 54 -2.75 -8.86 -6.50
N LEU A 55 -3.52 -9.50 -5.61
CA LEU A 55 -4.94 -9.77 -5.83
C LEU A 55 -5.73 -8.46 -5.94
N GLY A 56 -5.58 -7.54 -4.98
CA GLY A 56 -6.25 -6.24 -5.02
C GLY A 56 -5.88 -5.43 -6.26
N GLY A 57 -4.59 -5.40 -6.62
CA GLY A 57 -4.11 -4.72 -7.81
C GLY A 57 -4.61 -5.34 -9.12
N THR A 58 -4.82 -6.66 -9.15
CA THR A 58 -5.41 -7.37 -10.29
C THR A 58 -6.87 -6.97 -10.48
N VAL A 59 -7.65 -6.96 -9.40
CA VAL A 59 -9.05 -6.50 -9.42
C VAL A 59 -9.14 -5.04 -9.85
N ALA A 60 -8.30 -4.17 -9.29
CA ALA A 60 -8.27 -2.76 -9.66
C ALA A 60 -7.88 -2.54 -11.13
N GLY A 61 -6.86 -3.25 -11.63
CA GLY A 61 -6.45 -3.19 -13.04
C GLY A 61 -7.56 -3.68 -13.99
N TRP A 62 -8.27 -4.74 -13.61
CA TRP A 62 -9.41 -5.24 -14.38
C TRP A 62 -10.57 -4.23 -14.45
N LEU A 63 -10.85 -3.51 -13.37
CA LEU A 63 -11.83 -2.41 -13.36
C LEU A 63 -11.40 -1.25 -14.25
N VAL A 64 -10.11 -0.88 -14.22
CA VAL A 64 -9.55 0.16 -15.09
C VAL A 64 -9.70 -0.21 -16.56
N GLN A 65 -9.40 -1.46 -16.94
CA GLN A 65 -9.54 -1.90 -18.33
C GLN A 65 -10.98 -1.78 -18.87
N ARG A 66 -11.99 -1.88 -17.99
CA ARG A 66 -13.39 -1.73 -18.38
C ARG A 66 -13.84 -0.28 -18.58
N THR A 67 -13.06 0.68 -18.08
CA THR A 67 -13.49 2.08 -17.97
C THR A 67 -12.58 3.07 -18.67
N ALA A 68 -11.30 2.74 -18.90
CA ALA A 68 -10.28 3.70 -19.33
C ALA A 68 -10.14 3.89 -20.86
N GLY A 69 -10.96 3.23 -21.69
CA GLY A 69 -10.91 3.36 -23.14
C GLY A 69 -9.73 2.61 -23.78
N THR A 70 -9.35 3.00 -25.01
CA THR A 70 -8.33 2.30 -25.82
C THR A 70 -6.94 2.96 -25.83
N ASP A 71 -6.80 4.14 -25.23
CA ASP A 71 -5.50 4.82 -25.14
C ASP A 71 -4.60 4.10 -24.13
N SER A 72 -3.60 3.38 -24.66
CA SER A 72 -2.63 2.61 -23.88
C SER A 72 -1.89 3.42 -22.82
N ALA A 73 -1.56 4.69 -23.10
CA ALA A 73 -0.84 5.52 -22.14
C ALA A 73 -1.76 5.90 -20.98
N ARG A 74 -2.98 6.31 -21.29
CA ARG A 74 -3.99 6.64 -20.27
C ARG A 74 -4.33 5.42 -19.40
N VAL A 75 -4.51 4.25 -20.01
CA VAL A 75 -4.75 2.99 -19.30
C VAL A 75 -3.57 2.63 -18.41
N GLY A 76 -2.34 2.83 -18.87
CA GLY A 76 -1.13 2.61 -18.08
C GLY A 76 -1.09 3.46 -16.81
N TRP A 77 -1.31 4.77 -16.94
CA TRP A 77 -1.35 5.68 -15.80
C TRP A 77 -2.52 5.38 -14.85
N ALA A 78 -3.70 5.06 -15.38
CA ALA A 78 -4.84 4.68 -14.57
C ALA A 78 -4.58 3.38 -13.78
N CYS A 79 -3.94 2.38 -14.39
CA CYS A 79 -3.52 1.15 -13.72
C CYS A 79 -2.46 1.42 -12.62
N ALA A 80 -1.50 2.30 -12.89
CA ALA A 80 -0.49 2.67 -11.90
C ALA A 80 -1.13 3.39 -10.69
N GLY A 81 -2.01 4.37 -10.96
CA GLY A 81 -2.75 5.09 -9.93
C GLY A 81 -3.67 4.18 -9.10
N ALA A 82 -4.41 3.28 -9.77
CA ALA A 82 -5.25 2.30 -9.10
C ALA A 82 -4.42 1.32 -8.25
N GLY A 83 -3.24 0.90 -8.75
CA GLY A 83 -2.30 0.10 -7.98
C GLY A 83 -1.81 0.82 -6.72
N PHE A 84 -1.41 2.08 -6.84
CA PHE A 84 -1.00 2.89 -5.69
C PHE A 84 -2.15 3.09 -4.68
N ALA A 85 -3.37 3.30 -5.15
CA ALA A 85 -4.54 3.37 -4.29
C ALA A 85 -4.77 2.07 -3.50
N VAL A 86 -4.61 0.90 -4.13
CA VAL A 86 -4.65 -0.40 -3.45
C VAL A 86 -3.55 -0.51 -2.40
N ALA A 87 -2.34 -0.03 -2.71
CA ALA A 87 -1.22 -0.01 -1.76
C ALA A 87 -1.51 0.88 -0.53
N LEU A 88 -2.11 2.05 -0.74
CA LEU A 88 -2.56 2.94 0.34
C LEU A 88 -3.62 2.29 1.22
N LEU A 89 -4.61 1.62 0.61
CA LEU A 89 -5.63 0.88 1.36
C LEU A 89 -5.01 -0.26 2.18
N GLY A 90 -4.05 -0.99 1.62
CA GLY A 90 -3.32 -2.03 2.35
C GLY A 90 -2.50 -1.47 3.51
N ALA A 91 -1.80 -0.35 3.30
CA ALA A 91 -1.03 0.32 4.35
C ALA A 91 -1.94 0.87 5.47
N LEU A 92 -3.08 1.45 5.12
CA LEU A 92 -4.09 1.90 6.09
C LEU A 92 -4.72 0.74 6.86
N ALA A 93 -4.98 -0.39 6.18
CA ALA A 93 -5.48 -1.59 6.84
C ALA A 93 -4.49 -2.10 7.90
N LEU A 94 -3.19 -2.15 7.58
CA LEU A 94 -2.16 -2.47 8.58
C LEU A 94 -2.12 -1.44 9.72
N ALA A 95 -2.15 -0.14 9.40
CA ALA A 95 -2.13 0.93 10.39
C ALA A 95 -3.35 0.98 11.33
N THR A 96 -4.43 0.30 10.97
CA THR A 96 -5.68 0.22 11.75
C THR A 96 -5.96 -1.19 12.27
N LEU A 97 -5.12 -2.18 11.92
CA LEU A 97 -5.35 -3.58 12.25
C LEU A 97 -5.46 -3.83 13.75
N GLU A 98 -4.73 -3.07 14.56
CA GLU A 98 -4.77 -3.22 16.03
C GLU A 98 -6.17 -3.00 16.63
N PHE A 99 -7.03 -2.23 15.97
CA PHE A 99 -8.40 -2.01 16.44
C PHE A 99 -9.29 -3.24 16.26
N PHE A 100 -8.88 -4.18 15.40
CA PHE A 100 -9.63 -5.39 15.09
C PHE A 100 -9.07 -6.63 15.77
N VAL A 101 -7.74 -6.71 15.91
CA VAL A 101 -7.06 -7.93 16.39
C VAL A 101 -6.33 -7.72 17.73
N GLY A 102 -6.36 -6.51 18.29
CA GLY A 102 -5.63 -6.13 19.50
C GLY A 102 -4.22 -5.62 19.21
N PRO A 103 -3.51 -5.12 20.24
CA PRO A 103 -2.14 -4.60 20.09
C PRO A 103 -1.19 -5.69 19.57
N TRP A 104 -0.34 -5.33 18.62
CA TRP A 104 0.62 -6.24 17.97
C TRP A 104 1.91 -5.52 17.62
#